data_AF-A0A3D4ZVX0-F1
#
_entry.id   AF-A0A3D4ZVX0-F1
#
_cell.length_a   1.000
_cell.length_b   1.000
_cell.length_c   1.000
_cell.angle_alpha   90.00
_cell.angle_beta   90.00
_cell.angle_gamma   90.00
#
_symmetry.space_group_name_H-M   'P 1'
#
loop_
_entity.id
_entity.type
_entity.pdbx_description
1 polymer ?
#
loop_
_entity_poly.entity_id
_entity_poly.type
_entity_poly.pdbx_seq_one_letter_code
_entity_poly.pdbx_strand_id
1 'polypeptide(L)'
;YAQDYDERFPHGYVYGTGPEAGGWYTFIGPYIKNTQILICPSQNVTVTCSYGVSYNNMFTDTTSGPRGCKLGAIDAPAEALLLGETATAAGGSTWYYYSPKRYPYPYDVAPYNRIPNPGRHNDGSNVAFADGHAKWVASQTMISNSWSGWTAQPASAVQ
;
A
#
# COMPACT_ATOMS: atom_id res chain seq x y z
N TYR A 1 2.72 10.99 -11.04
CA TYR A 1 3.85 10.78 -10.12
C TYR A 1 5.03 10.15 -10.84
N ALA A 2 5.07 8.84 -11.12
CA ALA A 2 6.31 8.17 -11.55
C ALA A 2 7.07 8.83 -12.73
N GLN A 3 6.35 9.38 -13.71
CA GLN A 3 6.95 10.12 -14.84
C GLN A 3 7.79 11.34 -14.42
N ASP A 4 7.46 11.98 -13.30
CA ASP A 4 8.16 13.18 -12.80
C ASP A 4 9.31 12.84 -11.84
N TYR A 5 9.46 11.56 -11.47
CA TYR A 5 10.38 11.10 -10.43
C TYR A 5 11.20 9.88 -10.89
N ASP A 6 11.71 9.90 -12.13
CA ASP A 6 12.61 8.86 -12.68
C ASP A 6 12.01 7.44 -12.60
N GLU A 7 10.75 7.33 -13.04
CA GLU A 7 9.97 6.09 -13.07
C GLU A 7 9.89 5.40 -11.71
N ARG A 8 9.75 6.17 -10.63
CA ARG A 8 9.74 5.68 -9.26
C ARG A 8 8.42 5.92 -8.55
N PHE A 9 8.03 4.98 -7.68
CA PHE A 9 6.94 5.22 -6.73
C PHE A 9 7.32 6.21 -5.62
N PRO A 10 6.35 6.90 -5.01
CA PRO A 10 6.62 7.74 -3.85
C PRO A 10 7.11 6.91 -2.65
N HIS A 11 7.55 7.59 -1.60
CA HIS A 11 7.79 6.95 -0.29
C HIS A 11 6.50 6.32 0.25
N GLY A 12 6.64 5.33 1.13
CA GLY A 12 5.52 4.91 1.99
C GLY A 12 5.11 6.06 2.93
N TYR A 13 6.07 6.52 3.74
CA TYR A 13 5.95 7.67 4.61
C TYR A 13 7.28 8.44 4.76
N VAL A 14 7.20 9.77 4.80
CA VAL A 14 8.33 10.63 5.20
C VAL A 14 8.11 11.10 6.63
N TYR A 15 8.97 10.66 7.54
CA TYR A 15 8.92 11.06 8.95
C TYR A 15 9.51 12.46 9.15
N GLY A 16 8.81 13.28 9.94
CA GLY A 16 9.27 14.63 10.29
C GLY A 16 8.10 15.54 10.63
N THR A 17 8.40 16.82 10.81
CA THR A 17 7.42 17.88 11.10
C THR A 17 7.42 18.99 10.05
N GLY A 18 8.28 18.89 9.02
CA GLY A 18 8.38 19.85 7.92
C GLY A 18 7.34 19.62 6.82
N PRO A 19 7.29 20.50 5.81
CA PRO A 19 6.33 20.42 4.70
C PRO A 19 6.49 19.15 3.85
N GLU A 20 7.65 18.49 3.94
CA GLU A 20 7.97 17.22 3.26
C GLU A 20 7.37 16.00 3.98
N ALA A 21 6.83 16.14 5.20
CA ALA A 21 6.30 15.02 5.97
C ALA A 21 4.92 14.58 5.48
N GLY A 22 4.71 13.27 5.32
CA GLY A 22 3.44 12.73 4.83
C GLY A 22 3.53 11.30 4.32
N GLY A 23 2.36 10.70 4.06
CA GLY A 23 2.27 9.37 3.44
C GLY A 23 2.26 9.47 1.92
N TRP A 24 2.43 8.33 1.22
CA TRP A 24 2.39 8.25 -0.26
C TRP A 24 1.25 9.07 -0.91
N TYR A 25 0.09 9.14 -0.28
CA TYR A 25 -1.09 9.85 -0.77
C TYR A 25 -0.92 11.39 -0.79
N THR A 26 -0.03 11.97 0.03
CA THR A 26 0.26 13.42 -0.02
C THR A 26 1.14 13.73 -1.24
N PHE A 27 2.10 12.87 -1.55
CA PHE A 27 3.03 13.04 -2.68
C PHE A 27 2.35 12.92 -4.05
N ILE A 28 1.28 12.14 -4.14
CA ILE A 28 0.49 12.06 -5.37
C ILE A 28 -0.58 13.16 -5.47
N GLY A 29 -0.74 14.00 -4.44
CA GLY A 29 -1.74 15.07 -4.36
C GLY A 29 -1.80 15.98 -5.60
N PRO A 30 -0.67 16.46 -6.15
CA PRO A 30 -0.66 17.28 -7.37
C PRO A 30 -1.27 16.60 -8.61
N TYR A 31 -1.36 15.27 -8.62
CA TYR A 31 -1.92 14.46 -9.70
C TYR A 31 -3.38 14.04 -9.44
N ILE A 32 -3.96 14.42 -8.29
CA ILE A 32 -5.32 14.08 -7.89
C ILE A 32 -6.21 15.33 -8.00
N LYS A 33 -7.28 15.23 -8.79
CA LYS A 33 -8.28 16.31 -8.94
C LYS A 33 -9.34 16.33 -7.84
N ASN A 34 -9.59 15.20 -7.20
CA ASN A 34 -10.63 15.05 -6.17
C ASN A 34 -10.12 14.15 -5.05
N THR A 35 -9.90 14.70 -3.86
CA THR A 35 -9.36 13.97 -2.71
C THR A 35 -10.34 12.96 -2.11
N GLN A 36 -11.63 13.02 -2.47
CA GLN A 36 -12.62 12.02 -2.04
C GLN A 36 -12.25 10.60 -2.50
N ILE A 37 -11.45 10.45 -3.57
CA ILE A 37 -10.98 9.14 -4.03
C ILE A 37 -10.05 8.44 -3.02
N LEU A 38 -9.48 9.17 -2.06
CA LEU A 38 -8.61 8.61 -1.02
C LEU A 38 -9.42 7.98 0.11
N ILE A 39 -10.73 8.21 0.15
CA ILE A 39 -11.64 7.75 1.21
C ILE A 39 -12.55 6.69 0.64
N CYS A 40 -12.56 5.51 1.27
CA CYS A 40 -13.53 4.50 0.86
C CYS A 40 -14.91 4.83 1.43
N PRO A 41 -15.99 4.86 0.63
CA PRO A 41 -17.33 5.22 1.11
C PRO A 41 -17.89 4.33 2.22
N SER A 42 -17.47 3.06 2.29
CA SER A 42 -17.90 2.15 3.38
C SER A 42 -17.06 2.33 4.66
N GLN A 43 -16.15 3.30 4.70
CA GLN A 43 -15.27 3.55 5.86
C GLN A 43 -16.09 4.36 6.85
N ASN A 44 -16.24 3.84 8.07
CA ASN A 44 -17.14 4.39 9.08
C ASN A 44 -16.39 5.26 10.12
N VAL A 45 -15.07 5.43 9.96
CA VAL A 45 -14.25 6.33 10.75
C VAL A 45 -13.52 7.35 9.88
N THR A 46 -13.38 8.57 10.39
CA THR A 46 -12.65 9.62 9.68
C THR A 46 -11.17 9.27 9.60
N VAL A 47 -10.67 9.17 8.37
CA VAL A 47 -9.25 8.91 8.05
C VAL A 47 -8.79 9.84 6.93
N THR A 48 -7.49 10.10 6.85
CA THR A 48 -6.91 10.87 5.73
C THR A 48 -6.84 10.05 4.44
N CYS A 49 -6.64 8.74 4.57
CA CYS A 49 -6.62 7.80 3.47
C CYS A 49 -7.08 6.42 3.96
N SER A 50 -7.97 5.77 3.20
CA SER A 50 -8.47 4.41 3.50
C SER A 50 -7.58 3.30 2.95
N TYR A 51 -6.55 3.67 2.19
CA TYR A 51 -5.74 2.73 1.42
C TYR A 51 -4.29 2.79 1.87
N GLY A 52 -3.64 1.62 1.80
CA GLY A 52 -2.21 1.50 2.05
C GLY A 52 -1.50 0.78 0.92
N VAL A 53 -0.18 0.92 0.96
CA VAL A 53 0.74 0.36 -0.02
C VAL A 53 1.60 -0.76 0.58
N SER A 54 2.25 -1.55 -0.28
CA SER A 54 3.09 -2.68 0.15
C SER A 54 4.43 -2.25 0.77
N TYR A 55 4.47 -2.24 2.10
CA TYR A 55 5.69 -2.03 2.89
C TYR A 55 6.30 -3.39 3.31
N ASN A 56 7.61 -3.64 3.25
CA ASN A 56 8.72 -2.82 2.75
C ASN A 56 9.33 -3.52 1.52
N ASN A 57 8.49 -3.69 0.48
CA ASN A 57 8.87 -4.33 -0.79
C ASN A 57 8.85 -3.31 -1.93
N MET A 58 7.74 -2.58 -2.08
CA MET A 58 7.58 -1.58 -3.15
C MET A 58 7.64 -0.15 -2.63
N PHE A 59 7.31 0.05 -1.35
CA PHE A 59 7.34 1.35 -0.69
C PHE A 59 8.14 1.23 0.60
N THR A 60 8.99 2.22 0.83
CA THR A 60 9.83 2.31 2.04
C THR A 60 9.65 3.68 2.67
N ASP A 61 9.80 3.73 3.99
CA ASP A 61 9.81 4.98 4.73
C ASP A 61 11.18 5.64 4.68
N THR A 62 11.18 6.95 4.91
CA THR A 62 12.40 7.74 4.94
C THR A 62 12.30 8.93 5.88
N THR A 63 13.44 9.55 6.14
CA THR A 63 13.56 10.91 6.67
C THR A 63 13.84 11.93 5.58
N SER A 64 14.24 11.50 4.36
CA SER A 64 14.47 12.34 3.18
C SER A 64 14.52 11.54 1.86
N GLY A 65 14.07 12.14 0.74
CA GLY A 65 14.31 11.67 -0.64
C GLY A 65 13.62 10.34 -1.06
N PRO A 66 13.19 10.18 -2.34
CA PRO A 66 12.31 9.09 -2.80
C PRO A 66 12.86 7.68 -2.52
N ARG A 67 12.05 6.80 -1.91
CA ARG A 67 12.42 5.39 -1.58
C ARG A 67 11.36 4.34 -1.95
N GLY A 68 10.42 4.69 -2.83
CA GLY A 68 9.62 3.67 -3.51
C GLY A 68 10.45 2.96 -4.57
N CYS A 69 10.10 1.75 -4.98
CA CYS A 69 10.82 1.04 -6.03
C CYS A 69 10.67 1.71 -7.39
N LYS A 70 11.62 1.45 -8.30
CA LYS A 70 11.49 1.81 -9.71
C LYS A 70 10.50 0.88 -10.42
N LEU A 71 9.76 1.40 -11.39
CA LEU A 71 8.82 0.62 -12.21
C LEU A 71 9.53 -0.55 -12.89
N GLY A 72 10.74 -0.34 -13.42
CA GLY A 72 11.56 -1.38 -14.05
C GLY A 72 12.06 -2.49 -13.10
N ALA A 73 11.85 -2.38 -11.79
CA ALA A 73 12.19 -3.43 -10.83
C ALA A 73 11.05 -4.43 -10.60
N ILE A 74 9.89 -4.24 -11.25
CA ILE A 74 8.68 -5.05 -11.07
C ILE A 74 8.52 -5.94 -12.30
N ASP A 75 8.93 -7.19 -12.19
CA ASP A 75 8.95 -8.12 -13.33
C ASP A 75 7.55 -8.49 -13.83
N ALA A 76 6.56 -8.57 -12.92
CA ALA A 76 5.18 -8.93 -13.23
C ALA A 76 4.20 -7.88 -12.70
N PRO A 77 4.08 -6.70 -13.37
CA PRO A 77 3.30 -5.57 -12.86
C PRO A 77 1.80 -5.85 -12.77
N ALA A 78 1.27 -6.71 -13.64
CA ALA A 78 -0.12 -7.17 -13.58
C ALA A 78 -0.38 -8.19 -12.45
N GLU A 79 0.66 -8.69 -11.78
CA GLU A 79 0.51 -9.60 -10.64
C GLU A 79 0.88 -8.95 -9.32
N ALA A 80 1.79 -7.97 -9.33
CA ALA A 80 2.24 -7.28 -8.14
C ALA A 80 1.14 -6.34 -7.61
N LEU A 81 0.58 -6.68 -6.44
CA LEU A 81 -0.31 -5.79 -5.70
C LEU A 81 0.47 -4.52 -5.33
N LEU A 82 -0.15 -3.36 -5.60
CA LEU A 82 0.44 -2.04 -5.37
C LEU A 82 -0.16 -1.36 -4.14
N LEU A 83 -1.49 -1.20 -4.15
CA LEU A 83 -2.25 -0.55 -3.10
C LEU A 83 -3.59 -1.26 -2.89
N GLY A 84 -4.08 -1.20 -1.66
CA GLY A 84 -5.35 -1.80 -1.29
C GLY A 84 -5.80 -1.25 0.04
N GLU A 85 -6.94 -1.74 0.51
CA GLU A 85 -7.46 -1.29 1.80
C GLU A 85 -6.60 -1.77 2.96
N THR A 86 -6.63 -0.98 4.03
CA THR A 86 -5.97 -1.31 5.28
C THR A 86 -6.92 -1.21 6.46
N ALA A 87 -6.61 -1.98 7.50
CA ALA A 87 -7.32 -2.00 8.75
C ALA A 87 -6.38 -1.79 9.94
N THR A 88 -6.86 -1.06 10.94
CA THR A 88 -6.25 -0.96 12.27
C THR A 88 -7.13 -1.66 13.30
N ALA A 89 -6.57 -2.02 14.46
CA ALA A 89 -7.34 -2.63 15.54
C ALA A 89 -8.49 -1.73 16.05
N ALA A 90 -8.38 -0.41 15.84
CA ALA A 90 -9.43 0.55 16.17
C ALA A 90 -10.51 0.71 15.07
N GLY A 91 -10.47 -0.12 14.03
CA GLY A 91 -11.42 -0.08 12.91
C GLY A 91 -11.08 0.94 11.81
N GLY A 92 -9.98 1.68 11.93
CA GLY A 92 -9.54 2.66 10.92
C GLY A 92 -8.63 2.08 9.85
N SER A 93 -8.00 2.97 9.09
CA SER A 93 -7.02 2.63 8.04
C SER A 93 -5.66 3.24 8.36
N THR A 94 -4.65 2.77 7.65
CA THR A 94 -3.28 3.29 7.70
C THR A 94 -2.67 3.30 6.31
N TRP A 95 -1.50 3.94 6.17
CA TRP A 95 -0.89 4.20 4.87
C TRP A 95 -0.16 2.97 4.28
N TYR A 96 -0.10 1.85 4.99
CA TYR A 96 0.60 0.63 4.57
C TYR A 96 -0.03 -0.67 5.07
N TYR A 97 0.40 -1.77 4.47
CA TYR A 97 0.36 -3.10 5.07
C TYR A 97 1.74 -3.76 4.96
N TYR A 98 2.04 -4.64 5.92
CA TYR A 98 3.25 -5.45 5.89
C TYR A 98 3.05 -6.60 4.90
N SER A 99 3.83 -6.63 3.82
CA SER A 99 3.78 -7.69 2.82
C SER A 99 4.01 -9.07 3.45
N PRO A 100 3.05 -10.02 3.35
CA PRO A 100 3.21 -11.41 3.75
C PRO A 100 4.40 -12.14 3.13
N LYS A 101 4.93 -11.67 1.99
CA LYS A 101 6.21 -12.17 1.44
C LYS A 101 7.37 -12.02 2.41
N ARG A 102 7.38 -10.94 3.22
CA ARG A 102 8.46 -10.62 4.15
C ARG A 102 8.06 -10.85 5.62
N TYR A 103 6.80 -10.58 5.93
CA TYR A 103 6.25 -10.62 7.27
C TYR A 103 5.04 -11.56 7.27
N PRO A 104 5.23 -12.88 7.48
CA PRO A 104 4.14 -13.86 7.37
C PRO A 104 2.96 -13.50 8.26
N TYR A 105 1.74 -13.77 7.78
CA TYR A 105 0.53 -13.55 8.55
C TYR A 105 0.26 -14.72 9.50
N PRO A 106 -0.18 -14.48 10.76
CA PRO A 106 -0.20 -13.18 11.43
C PRO A 106 1.20 -12.76 11.88
N TYR A 107 1.57 -11.50 11.69
CA TYR A 107 2.83 -10.94 12.20
C TYR A 107 2.65 -10.46 13.65
N ASP A 108 3.49 -10.97 14.57
CA ASP A 108 3.30 -10.94 16.03
C ASP A 108 3.58 -9.59 16.72
N VAL A 109 4.04 -8.58 15.99
CA VAL A 109 4.07 -7.21 16.54
C VAL A 109 2.72 -6.57 16.25
N ALA A 110 1.89 -6.47 17.29
CA ALA A 110 0.74 -5.58 17.25
C ALA A 110 1.25 -4.20 16.80
N PRO A 111 0.71 -3.67 15.70
CA PRO A 111 -0.47 -4.10 14.99
C PRO A 111 -0.17 -5.03 13.80
N TYR A 112 -1.05 -6.02 13.58
CA TYR A 112 -1.12 -6.98 12.47
C TYR A 112 -0.64 -6.45 11.12
N ASN A 113 -0.46 -7.32 10.11
CA ASN A 113 -0.09 -6.94 8.73
C ASN A 113 -0.92 -5.81 8.09
N ARG A 114 -2.00 -5.33 8.74
CA ARG A 114 -2.92 -4.26 8.32
C ARG A 114 -3.80 -4.65 7.16
N ILE A 115 -3.69 -5.89 6.70
CA ILE A 115 -4.60 -6.51 5.74
C ILE A 115 -5.95 -6.71 6.44
N PRO A 116 -7.05 -6.12 5.95
CA PRO A 116 -8.38 -6.35 6.50
C PRO A 116 -8.76 -7.84 6.45
N ASN A 117 -9.13 -8.42 7.59
CA ASN A 117 -9.59 -9.80 7.70
C ASN A 117 -10.62 -9.96 8.84
N PRO A 118 -11.93 -10.07 8.54
CA PRO A 118 -12.51 -10.03 7.21
C PRO A 118 -12.37 -8.66 6.54
N GLY A 119 -12.35 -8.68 5.21
CA GLY A 119 -12.37 -7.48 4.40
C GLY A 119 -13.74 -6.82 4.41
N ARG A 120 -13.74 -5.50 4.35
CA ARG A 120 -14.94 -4.65 4.47
C ARG A 120 -15.81 -4.66 3.20
N HIS A 121 -15.38 -5.32 2.13
CA HIS A 121 -16.17 -5.52 0.92
C HIS A 121 -16.38 -7.01 0.68
N ASN A 122 -17.45 -7.56 1.27
CA ASN A 122 -17.84 -8.97 1.14
C ASN A 122 -16.69 -9.94 1.51
N ASP A 123 -16.06 -9.74 2.67
CA ASP A 123 -14.91 -10.52 3.14
C ASP A 123 -13.65 -10.43 2.25
N GLY A 124 -13.54 -9.34 1.49
CA GLY A 124 -12.38 -9.01 0.66
C GLY A 124 -12.13 -7.51 0.54
N SER A 125 -11.19 -7.16 -0.34
CA SER A 125 -10.77 -5.79 -0.62
C SER A 125 -10.63 -5.54 -2.11
N ASN A 126 -10.83 -4.29 -2.53
CA ASN A 126 -10.42 -3.85 -3.86
C ASN A 126 -8.93 -3.56 -3.87
N VAL A 127 -8.19 -4.29 -4.70
CA VAL A 127 -6.73 -4.20 -4.82
C VAL A 127 -6.39 -3.61 -6.18
N ALA A 128 -5.51 -2.61 -6.22
CA ALA A 128 -4.88 -2.15 -7.45
C ALA A 128 -3.48 -2.76 -7.61
N PHE A 129 -3.12 -3.05 -8.85
CA PHE A 129 -1.87 -3.69 -9.23
C PHE A 129 -0.91 -2.66 -9.88
N ALA A 130 0.36 -3.03 -10.01
CA ALA A 130 1.40 -2.11 -10.45
C ALA A 130 1.25 -1.63 -11.90
N ASP A 131 0.51 -2.36 -12.74
CA ASP A 131 0.14 -1.94 -14.10
C ASP A 131 -1.08 -0.97 -14.15
N GLY A 132 -1.73 -0.74 -13.02
CA GLY A 132 -2.85 0.18 -12.86
C GLY A 132 -4.25 -0.44 -12.93
N HIS A 133 -4.41 -1.75 -13.18
CA HIS A 133 -5.73 -2.38 -13.07
C HIS A 133 -6.12 -2.63 -11.61
N ALA A 134 -7.40 -2.89 -11.36
CA ALA A 134 -7.91 -3.25 -10.05
C ALA A 134 -8.80 -4.49 -10.09
N LYS A 135 -8.78 -5.28 -9.01
CA LYS A 135 -9.56 -6.50 -8.85
C LYS A 135 -9.97 -6.68 -7.40
N TRP A 136 -11.14 -7.25 -7.17
CA TRP A 136 -11.54 -7.72 -5.85
C TRP A 136 -10.73 -8.97 -5.46
N VAL A 137 -10.18 -8.98 -4.25
CA VAL A 137 -9.41 -10.09 -3.70
C VAL A 137 -9.95 -10.44 -2.31
N ALA A 138 -10.24 -11.72 -2.09
CA ALA A 138 -10.67 -12.22 -0.79
C ALA A 138 -9.57 -12.00 0.26
N SER A 139 -9.95 -11.68 1.50
CA SER A 139 -8.99 -11.50 2.61
C SER A 139 -8.12 -12.75 2.80
N GLN A 140 -8.72 -13.94 2.63
CA GLN A 140 -8.01 -15.20 2.77
C GLN A 140 -6.92 -15.41 1.72
N THR A 141 -7.10 -14.84 0.52
CA THR A 141 -6.05 -14.81 -0.50
C THR A 141 -4.98 -13.78 -0.13
N MET A 142 -5.37 -12.59 0.32
CA MET A 142 -4.41 -11.54 0.69
C MET A 142 -3.53 -11.91 1.88
N ILE A 143 -4.01 -12.67 2.87
CA ILE A 143 -3.17 -13.06 4.02
C ILE A 143 -2.18 -14.19 3.68
N SER A 144 -2.31 -14.85 2.53
CA SER A 144 -1.42 -15.92 2.12
C SER A 144 -0.08 -15.37 1.64
N ASN A 145 1.02 -15.84 2.23
CA ASN A 145 2.38 -15.49 1.80
C ASN A 145 2.77 -16.07 0.43
N SER A 146 2.01 -17.05 -0.07
CA SER A 146 2.22 -17.68 -1.37
C SER A 146 1.42 -17.03 -2.50
N TRP A 147 0.57 -16.05 -2.21
CA TRP A 147 -0.23 -15.39 -3.24
C TRP A 147 0.65 -14.52 -4.15
N SER A 148 0.41 -14.59 -5.46
CA SER A 148 1.15 -13.85 -6.50
C SER A 148 1.17 -12.34 -6.28
N GLY A 149 0.09 -11.79 -5.70
CA GLY A 149 0.01 -10.39 -5.26
C GLY A 149 1.25 -9.92 -4.48
N TRP A 150 1.80 -10.80 -3.64
CA TRP A 150 3.00 -10.52 -2.85
C TRP A 150 4.26 -11.06 -3.50
N THR A 151 4.24 -12.29 -4.01
CA THR A 151 5.46 -12.95 -4.51
C THR A 151 6.01 -12.30 -5.77
N ALA A 152 5.15 -11.69 -6.60
CA ALA A 152 5.52 -10.91 -7.79
C ALA A 152 6.16 -9.53 -7.49
N GLN A 153 6.10 -9.06 -6.25
CA GLN A 153 6.78 -7.83 -5.84
C GLN A 153 8.31 -8.06 -5.80
N PRO A 154 9.14 -7.00 -5.83
CA PRO A 154 10.58 -7.14 -5.68
C PRO A 154 11.00 -7.94 -4.43
N ALA A 155 12.13 -8.65 -4.51
CA ALA A 155 12.59 -9.55 -3.45
C ALA A 155 13.12 -8.82 -2.19
N SER A 156 13.53 -7.57 -2.32
CA SER A 156 13.99 -6.70 -1.24
C SER A 156 13.44 -5.30 -1.43
N ALA A 157 13.58 -4.44 -0.41
CA ALA A 157 13.29 -3.02 -0.55
C ALA A 157 14.22 -2.42 -1.61
N VAL A 158 13.70 -2.20 -2.83
CA VAL A 158 14.49 -1.63 -3.93
C VAL A 158 14.52 -0.12 -3.73
N GLN A 159 15.64 0.38 -3.24
CA GLN A 159 15.92 1.81 -3.08
C GLN A 159 16.46 2.41 -4.37
#